data_AF-A0A439CWY8-F1
#
_entry.id   AF-A0A439CWY8-F1
#
_cell.length_a   1.000
_cell.length_b   1.000
_cell.length_c   1.000
_cell.angle_alpha   90.00
_cell.angle_beta   90.00
_cell.angle_gamma   90.00
#
_symmetry.space_group_name_H-M   'P 1'
#
loop_
_entity.id
_entity.type
_entity.pdbx_description
1 polymer ?
#
loop_
_entity_poly.entity_id
_entity_poly.type
_entity_poly.pdbx_seq_one_letter_code
_entity_poly.pdbx_strand_id
1 'polypeptide(L)'
;MSSHLSRRSPWLLYLGTIQVFLSLAFAQFPWAAAIPRTGWTVTADSFQPGNEAANAIDGNSSTFWHTAYSPTIAPLPHYIQLDMKKSYIVNGVSYQPRQDGGSNGNIGQHTVTLSNDGTTWSSPVQFGAWLNDKTTKSTFFSNTTARYVRITAQTEAQGANNPWSSIAELNVYSPNVNLDASTFTPPPTSQGRWESTVVLPIVAAAGALSAQGNVVFWSAYRPDRFDSGTGQTLTALWTPSSQTVTQRTVTETHHDMFCPGISLDANGRIIVTGGNDSKNTSAYNPASAGWASAGQMVIARGYQSSVTVGDGRVFTIGGSWSGGQGGKNGEIYSSATDKWTSLPGAVVAPMLTADAQGVYRGDNHAWLFAYKANSVFQAGPSKRMNWYNVSGPGSYTAAGTRAADGDASK
;
A
#
# COMPACT_ATOMS: atom_id res chain seq x y z
N MET A 1 28.17 -0.06 47.05
CA MET A 1 28.36 1.23 46.35
C MET A 1 28.79 0.94 44.93
N SER A 2 27.98 1.45 44.00
CA SER A 2 28.09 1.57 42.54
C SER A 2 28.81 0.52 41.67
N SER A 3 27.98 -0.07 40.82
CA SER A 3 28.20 -0.91 39.65
C SER A 3 28.74 -0.14 38.42
N HIS A 4 29.64 -0.77 37.65
CA HIS A 4 29.93 -0.41 36.27
C HIS A 4 28.96 -1.14 35.31
N LEU A 5 28.17 -0.37 34.56
CA LEU A 5 27.31 -0.82 33.47
C LEU A 5 27.91 -0.36 32.13
N SER A 6 28.33 -1.32 31.31
CA SER A 6 28.71 -1.11 29.91
C SER A 6 27.48 -0.71 29.10
N ARG A 7 27.47 0.47 28.50
CA ARG A 7 26.46 0.88 27.52
C ARG A 7 26.84 0.34 26.14
N ARG A 8 26.14 -0.69 25.67
CA ARG A 8 26.02 -1.01 24.24
C ARG A 8 24.82 -0.24 23.69
N SER A 9 25.05 0.62 22.70
CA SER A 9 23.99 1.26 21.93
C SER A 9 23.45 0.28 20.88
N PRO A 10 22.13 0.06 20.78
CA PRO A 10 21.54 -0.59 19.63
C PRO A 10 20.87 0.49 18.74
N TRP A 11 21.48 0.78 17.59
CA TRP A 11 20.74 1.32 16.45
C TRP A 11 20.26 0.12 15.64
N LEU A 12 19.09 -0.39 15.97
CA LEU A 12 18.43 -1.45 15.20
C LEU A 12 17.45 -0.74 14.25
N LEU A 13 17.85 -0.59 12.99
CA LEU A 13 16.99 -0.08 11.93
C LEU A 13 16.01 -1.21 11.56
N TYR A 14 14.77 -1.15 12.06
CA TYR A 14 13.69 -2.03 11.61
C TYR A 14 13.23 -1.57 10.22
N LEU A 15 13.80 -2.14 9.16
CA LEU A 15 13.18 -2.13 7.84
C LEU A 15 12.05 -3.17 7.86
N GLY A 16 10.85 -2.73 8.25
CA GLY A 16 9.64 -3.51 8.01
C GLY A 16 9.42 -3.60 6.50
N THR A 17 9.76 -4.75 5.90
CA THR A 17 9.35 -5.06 4.52
C THR A 17 7.84 -5.21 4.50
N ILE A 18 7.14 -4.20 3.98
CA ILE A 18 5.78 -4.36 3.47
C ILE A 18 5.93 -5.22 2.21
N GLN A 19 5.51 -6.48 2.23
CA GLN A 19 5.33 -7.26 1.02
C GLN A 19 4.08 -6.74 0.30
N VAL A 20 4.28 -5.96 -0.75
CA VAL A 20 3.21 -5.58 -1.70
C VAL A 20 3.14 -6.68 -2.76
N PHE A 21 2.12 -7.52 -2.72
CA PHE A 21 1.82 -8.46 -3.80
C PHE A 21 1.04 -7.72 -4.89
N LEU A 22 1.69 -7.41 -6.01
CA LEU A 22 0.99 -6.96 -7.23
C LEU A 22 0.32 -8.17 -7.89
N SER A 23 -1.00 -8.14 -8.07
CA SER A 23 -1.71 -9.11 -8.90
C SER A 23 -2.03 -8.47 -10.26
N LEU A 24 -1.46 -9.05 -11.33
CA LEU A 24 -1.96 -8.88 -12.69
C LEU A 24 -3.05 -9.93 -12.94
N ALA A 25 -4.05 -9.57 -13.75
CA ALA A 25 -5.35 -10.22 -13.91
C ALA A 25 -5.40 -11.69 -14.41
N PHE A 26 -4.28 -12.43 -14.45
CA PHE A 26 -4.26 -13.87 -14.79
C PHE A 26 -3.15 -14.65 -14.06
N ALA A 27 -2.84 -14.31 -12.81
CA ALA A 27 -1.88 -15.09 -12.03
C ALA A 27 -2.54 -16.39 -11.54
N GLN A 28 -2.14 -17.53 -12.09
CA GLN A 28 -2.13 -18.75 -11.27
C GLN A 28 -1.23 -18.46 -10.07
N PHE A 29 -1.79 -18.53 -8.87
CA PHE A 29 -1.00 -18.38 -7.65
C PHE A 29 -0.34 -19.73 -7.36
N PRO A 30 0.96 -19.96 -7.67
CA PRO A 30 1.58 -21.27 -7.43
C PRO A 30 1.58 -21.70 -5.95
N TRP A 31 1.21 -20.79 -5.07
CA TRP A 31 1.14 -20.88 -3.62
C TRP A 31 -0.30 -20.97 -3.09
N ALA A 32 -1.31 -21.04 -3.97
CA ALA A 32 -2.72 -21.13 -3.60
C ALA A 32 -3.56 -21.87 -4.67
N ALA A 33 -4.21 -22.96 -4.27
CA ALA A 33 -5.15 -23.73 -5.06
C ALA A 33 -6.57 -23.56 -4.50
N ALA A 34 -7.55 -23.35 -5.39
CA ALA A 34 -8.95 -23.27 -5.00
C ALA A 34 -9.41 -24.63 -4.45
N ILE A 35 -10.04 -24.60 -3.27
CA ILE A 35 -10.59 -25.81 -2.65
C ILE A 35 -11.87 -26.21 -3.41
N PRO A 36 -12.04 -27.49 -3.79
CA PRO A 36 -13.27 -27.95 -4.44
C PRO A 36 -14.50 -27.68 -3.58
N ARG A 37 -15.51 -27.06 -4.19
CA ARG A 37 -16.77 -26.65 -3.52
C ARG A 37 -17.79 -27.77 -3.40
N THR A 38 -17.49 -28.95 -3.94
CA THR A 38 -18.38 -30.11 -3.90
C THR A 38 -18.76 -30.46 -2.47
N GLY A 39 -20.07 -30.50 -2.18
CA GLY A 39 -20.62 -30.82 -0.86
C GLY A 39 -20.58 -29.68 0.15
N TRP A 40 -20.05 -28.51 -0.20
CA TRP A 40 -20.11 -27.33 0.67
C TRP A 40 -21.57 -26.93 0.92
N THR A 41 -21.81 -26.32 2.08
CA THR A 41 -23.06 -25.60 2.34
C THR A 41 -22.75 -24.16 2.69
N VAL A 42 -23.67 -23.27 2.36
CA VAL A 42 -23.52 -21.83 2.60
C VAL A 42 -24.77 -21.28 3.25
N THR A 43 -24.59 -20.38 4.21
CA THR A 43 -25.67 -19.62 4.86
C THR A 43 -25.32 -18.13 4.82
N ALA A 44 -26.34 -17.29 4.90
CA ALA A 44 -26.19 -15.84 4.98
C ALA A 44 -27.17 -15.28 6.02
N ASP A 45 -26.93 -14.05 6.50
CA ASP A 45 -27.86 -13.36 7.41
C ASP A 45 -29.24 -13.15 6.79
N SER A 46 -29.28 -12.89 5.49
CA SER A 46 -30.48 -12.67 4.71
C SER A 46 -30.25 -13.01 3.23
N PHE A 47 -31.32 -13.19 2.49
CA PHE A 47 -31.27 -13.31 1.03
C PHE A 47 -32.57 -12.81 0.43
N GLN A 48 -32.51 -12.31 -0.80
CA GLN A 48 -33.70 -12.09 -1.62
C GLN A 48 -34.11 -13.43 -2.26
N PRO A 49 -35.41 -13.80 -2.29
CA PRO A 49 -35.89 -14.94 -3.06
C PRO A 49 -35.41 -14.89 -4.53
N GLY A 50 -34.78 -15.97 -5.01
CA GLY A 50 -34.10 -16.05 -6.31
C GLY A 50 -32.61 -15.67 -6.29
N ASN A 51 -32.13 -15.11 -5.17
CA ASN A 51 -30.72 -14.78 -4.92
C ASN A 51 -30.22 -15.42 -3.62
N GLU A 52 -30.51 -16.70 -3.46
CA GLU A 52 -30.13 -17.51 -2.31
C GLU A 52 -28.60 -17.55 -2.13
N ALA A 53 -28.15 -17.79 -0.89
CA ALA A 53 -26.72 -17.87 -0.57
C ALA A 53 -25.96 -18.92 -1.41
N ALA A 54 -26.65 -20.01 -1.80
CA ALA A 54 -26.09 -21.09 -2.63
C ALA A 54 -25.60 -20.61 -4.00
N ASN A 55 -26.18 -19.54 -4.53
CA ASN A 55 -25.76 -18.95 -5.80
C ASN A 55 -24.36 -18.37 -5.76
N ALA A 56 -23.77 -18.14 -4.58
CA ALA A 56 -22.40 -17.67 -4.43
C ALA A 56 -21.33 -18.78 -4.60
N ILE A 57 -21.73 -20.04 -4.75
CA ILE A 57 -20.81 -21.19 -4.83
C ILE A 57 -21.17 -22.19 -5.93
N ASP A 58 -22.03 -21.80 -6.87
CA ASP A 58 -22.63 -22.72 -7.85
C ASP A 58 -21.80 -22.87 -9.15
N GLY A 59 -20.75 -22.07 -9.35
CA GLY A 59 -19.94 -22.12 -10.57
C GLY A 59 -20.45 -21.26 -11.72
N ASN A 60 -21.47 -20.45 -11.48
CA ASN A 60 -22.12 -19.65 -12.51
C ASN A 60 -22.02 -18.16 -12.18
N SER A 61 -21.14 -17.45 -12.89
CA SER A 61 -20.96 -16.00 -12.70
C SER A 61 -22.18 -15.13 -13.08
N SER A 62 -23.23 -15.72 -13.64
CA SER A 62 -24.50 -15.04 -13.97
C SER A 62 -25.53 -15.13 -12.84
N THR A 63 -25.36 -16.03 -11.88
CA THR A 63 -26.15 -16.08 -10.64
C THR A 63 -25.38 -15.40 -9.50
N PHE A 64 -26.09 -15.01 -8.45
CA PHE A 64 -25.49 -14.37 -7.29
C PHE A 64 -26.39 -14.47 -6.06
N TRP A 65 -25.75 -14.47 -4.89
CA TRP A 65 -26.39 -14.13 -3.62
C TRP A 65 -26.63 -12.63 -3.56
N HIS A 66 -27.76 -12.21 -2.99
CA HIS A 66 -28.05 -10.82 -2.69
C HIS A 66 -28.84 -10.74 -1.37
N THR A 67 -28.48 -9.81 -0.50
CA THR A 67 -29.21 -9.58 0.77
C THR A 67 -30.65 -9.15 0.52
N ALA A 68 -31.53 -9.36 1.50
CA ALA A 68 -32.94 -9.02 1.34
C ALA A 68 -33.14 -7.51 1.09
N TYR A 69 -33.86 -7.18 0.02
CA TYR A 69 -34.20 -5.80 -0.36
C TYR A 69 -35.71 -5.57 -0.54
N SER A 70 -36.52 -6.64 -0.55
CA SER A 70 -37.97 -6.57 -0.62
C SER A 70 -38.61 -7.80 0.04
N PRO A 71 -39.70 -7.65 0.83
CA PRO A 71 -40.39 -6.40 1.15
C PRO A 71 -39.66 -5.55 2.20
N THR A 72 -38.72 -6.15 2.93
CA THR A 72 -37.95 -5.49 3.99
C THR A 72 -36.48 -5.52 3.64
N ILE A 73 -35.83 -4.37 3.74
CA ILE A 73 -34.38 -4.25 3.54
C ILE A 73 -33.68 -4.74 4.82
N ALA A 74 -32.77 -5.69 4.70
CA ALA A 74 -31.89 -6.08 5.81
C ALA A 74 -30.79 -5.01 5.99
N PRO A 75 -30.50 -4.54 7.21
CA PRO A 75 -29.44 -3.59 7.45
C PRO A 75 -28.06 -4.26 7.52
N LEU A 76 -27.01 -3.53 7.14
CA LEU A 76 -25.61 -3.88 7.42
C LEU A 76 -25.34 -3.96 8.95
N PRO A 77 -24.33 -4.74 9.39
CA PRO A 77 -23.43 -5.57 8.58
C PRO A 77 -24.09 -6.89 8.12
N HIS A 78 -23.70 -7.35 6.94
CA HIS A 78 -24.14 -8.64 6.38
C HIS A 78 -23.05 -9.69 6.48
N TYR A 79 -23.42 -10.96 6.57
CA TYR A 79 -22.47 -12.06 6.51
C TYR A 79 -22.91 -13.16 5.56
N ILE A 80 -21.92 -13.78 4.93
CA ILE A 80 -22.04 -15.08 4.27
C ILE A 80 -21.04 -16.04 4.91
N GLN A 81 -21.46 -17.27 5.13
CA GLN A 81 -20.69 -18.28 5.83
C GLN A 81 -20.68 -19.59 5.04
N LEU A 82 -19.47 -20.11 4.83
CA LEU A 82 -19.19 -21.39 4.21
C LEU A 82 -18.94 -22.47 5.26
N ASP A 83 -19.47 -23.67 5.04
CA ASP A 83 -19.04 -24.92 5.68
C ASP A 83 -18.45 -25.83 4.60
N MET A 84 -17.13 -25.98 4.63
CA MET A 84 -16.38 -26.80 3.66
C MET A 84 -16.45 -28.30 3.96
N LYS A 85 -17.20 -28.71 4.99
CA LYS A 85 -17.42 -30.09 5.49
C LYS A 85 -16.21 -30.80 6.09
N LYS A 86 -15.00 -30.36 5.78
CA LYS A 86 -13.77 -30.77 6.47
C LYS A 86 -12.85 -29.58 6.68
N SER A 87 -11.93 -29.71 7.64
CA SER A 87 -10.89 -28.71 7.84
C SER A 87 -9.82 -28.79 6.75
N TYR A 88 -9.37 -27.63 6.29
CA TYR A 88 -8.24 -27.46 5.38
C TYR A 88 -7.22 -26.52 6.01
N ILE A 89 -5.97 -26.58 5.53
CA ILE A 89 -5.06 -25.45 5.64
C ILE A 89 -5.51 -24.42 4.61
N VAL A 90 -6.00 -23.27 5.06
CA VAL A 90 -6.51 -22.18 4.22
C VAL A 90 -5.54 -21.00 4.22
N ASN A 91 -5.47 -20.28 3.10
CA ASN A 91 -4.59 -19.12 2.95
C ASN A 91 -5.17 -17.99 2.09
N GLY A 92 -6.45 -18.06 1.74
CA GLY A 92 -7.08 -16.96 1.00
C GLY A 92 -8.53 -17.19 0.68
N VAL A 93 -9.17 -16.13 0.18
CA VAL A 93 -10.52 -16.14 -0.38
C VAL A 93 -10.54 -15.35 -1.68
N SER A 94 -11.49 -15.64 -2.56
CA SER A 94 -11.81 -14.75 -3.67
C SER A 94 -13.29 -14.39 -3.70
N TYR A 95 -13.58 -13.12 -3.86
CA TYR A 95 -14.90 -12.54 -3.98
C TYR A 95 -15.11 -12.01 -5.41
N GLN A 96 -16.10 -12.55 -6.13
CA GLN A 96 -16.53 -12.01 -7.42
C GLN A 96 -17.82 -11.19 -7.24
N PRO A 97 -17.79 -9.89 -7.54
CA PRO A 97 -18.99 -9.06 -7.65
C PRO A 97 -19.96 -9.55 -8.73
N ARG A 98 -21.19 -9.04 -8.74
CA ARG A 98 -22.17 -9.32 -9.80
C ARG A 98 -21.65 -8.92 -11.18
N GLN A 99 -21.95 -9.74 -12.20
CA GLN A 99 -21.48 -9.52 -13.58
C GLN A 99 -22.55 -8.95 -14.52
N ASP A 100 -23.77 -8.75 -14.03
CA ASP A 100 -24.96 -8.36 -14.81
C ASP A 100 -25.06 -6.87 -15.16
N GLY A 101 -24.15 -6.03 -14.67
CA GLY A 101 -24.25 -4.58 -14.86
C GLY A 101 -24.31 -3.82 -13.55
N GLY A 102 -24.96 -4.39 -12.53
CA GLY A 102 -25.18 -3.76 -11.25
C GLY A 102 -23.90 -3.59 -10.44
N SER A 103 -23.84 -2.51 -9.67
CA SER A 103 -22.77 -2.26 -8.69
C SER A 103 -23.30 -2.16 -7.26
N ASN A 104 -24.63 -2.13 -7.09
CA ASN A 104 -25.25 -2.14 -5.77
C ASN A 104 -25.01 -3.50 -5.10
N GLY A 105 -24.52 -3.45 -3.87
CA GLY A 105 -24.16 -4.63 -3.11
C GLY A 105 -22.72 -5.09 -3.33
N ASN A 106 -21.91 -4.30 -4.04
CA ASN A 106 -20.47 -4.53 -4.04
C ASN A 106 -19.95 -4.37 -2.61
N ILE A 107 -19.23 -5.36 -2.09
CA ILE A 107 -18.70 -5.29 -0.73
C ILE A 107 -17.50 -4.33 -0.69
N GLY A 108 -17.57 -3.33 0.19
CA GLY A 108 -16.48 -2.40 0.47
C GLY A 108 -15.64 -2.88 1.65
N GLN A 109 -15.83 -2.22 2.79
CA GLN A 109 -15.19 -2.61 4.04
C GLN A 109 -15.70 -3.98 4.49
N HIS A 110 -14.80 -4.89 4.83
CA HIS A 110 -15.12 -6.25 5.21
C HIS A 110 -14.16 -6.84 6.23
N THR A 111 -14.56 -7.96 6.83
CA THR A 111 -13.69 -8.85 7.60
C THR A 111 -13.84 -10.29 7.11
N VAL A 112 -12.77 -11.07 7.23
CA VAL A 112 -12.79 -12.53 7.05
C VAL A 112 -12.39 -13.18 8.36
N THR A 113 -13.26 -14.04 8.89
CA THR A 113 -13.00 -14.83 10.09
C THR A 113 -13.11 -16.32 9.78
N LEU A 114 -12.39 -17.12 10.58
CA LEU A 114 -12.28 -18.56 10.38
C LEU A 114 -12.74 -19.31 11.62
N SER A 115 -13.20 -20.54 11.41
CA SER A 115 -13.58 -21.44 12.49
C SER A 115 -13.36 -22.90 12.09
N ASN A 116 -13.09 -23.76 13.08
CA ASN A 116 -13.05 -25.22 12.90
C ASN A 116 -14.33 -25.91 13.39
N ASP A 117 -15.10 -25.27 14.28
CA ASP A 117 -16.31 -25.83 14.91
C ASP A 117 -17.63 -25.17 14.44
N GLY A 118 -17.54 -24.04 13.75
CA GLY A 118 -18.67 -23.25 13.26
C GLY A 118 -19.30 -22.33 14.31
N THR A 119 -18.79 -22.33 15.54
CA THR A 119 -19.32 -21.57 16.69
C THR A 119 -18.30 -20.59 17.26
N THR A 120 -17.04 -21.00 17.37
CA THR A 120 -15.92 -20.18 17.84
C THR A 120 -15.19 -19.59 16.64
N TRP A 121 -15.16 -18.27 16.54
CA TRP A 121 -14.56 -17.55 15.42
C TRP A 121 -13.26 -16.88 15.82
N SER A 122 -12.27 -16.93 14.94
CA SER A 122 -11.01 -16.21 15.11
C SER A 122 -11.22 -14.70 15.11
N SER A 123 -10.24 -13.95 15.61
CA SER A 123 -10.04 -12.57 15.16
C SER A 123 -9.92 -12.52 13.62
N PRO A 124 -10.25 -11.39 12.97
CA PRO A 124 -10.16 -11.31 11.51
C PRO A 124 -8.77 -11.69 11.00
N VAL A 125 -8.68 -12.72 10.18
CA VAL A 125 -7.44 -13.08 9.46
C VAL A 125 -7.18 -12.12 8.30
N GLN A 126 -8.22 -11.41 7.88
CA GLN A 126 -8.18 -10.37 6.87
C GLN A 126 -9.25 -9.32 7.19
N PHE A 127 -8.92 -8.05 6.95
CA PHE A 127 -9.87 -6.94 6.99
C PHE A 127 -9.44 -5.86 6.00
N GLY A 128 -10.34 -4.94 5.68
CA GLY A 128 -10.04 -3.78 4.83
C GLY A 128 -11.12 -3.57 3.78
N ALA A 129 -10.76 -2.92 2.67
CA ALA A 129 -11.71 -2.53 1.64
C ALA A 129 -11.36 -3.17 0.30
N TRP A 130 -12.34 -3.81 -0.34
CA TRP A 130 -12.22 -4.22 -1.74
C TRP A 130 -12.50 -3.05 -2.69
N LEU A 131 -11.79 -3.03 -3.82
CA LEU A 131 -12.01 -2.05 -4.87
C LEU A 131 -13.43 -2.19 -5.45
N ASN A 132 -14.10 -1.05 -5.61
CA ASN A 132 -15.45 -0.99 -6.17
C ASN A 132 -15.44 -1.10 -7.70
N ASP A 133 -15.37 -2.32 -8.21
CA ASP A 133 -15.52 -2.65 -9.62
C ASP A 133 -16.08 -4.08 -9.76
N LYS A 134 -16.09 -4.63 -10.98
CA LYS A 134 -16.59 -5.99 -11.27
C LYS A 134 -15.52 -7.08 -11.22
N THR A 135 -14.25 -6.72 -10.98
CA THR A 135 -13.15 -7.67 -11.02
C THR A 135 -13.23 -8.63 -9.84
N THR A 136 -12.85 -9.90 -10.05
CA THR A 136 -12.70 -10.84 -8.95
C THR A 136 -11.57 -10.40 -8.04
N LYS A 137 -11.87 -10.19 -6.75
CA LYS A 137 -10.88 -9.87 -5.73
C LYS A 137 -10.33 -11.16 -5.17
N SER A 138 -9.04 -11.39 -5.29
CA SER A 138 -8.36 -12.52 -4.65
C SER A 138 -7.41 -11.98 -3.58
N THR A 139 -7.64 -12.37 -2.33
CA THR A 139 -6.91 -11.85 -1.18
C THR A 139 -6.44 -13.00 -0.30
N PHE A 140 -5.20 -12.90 0.16
CA PHE A 140 -4.49 -13.99 0.83
C PHE A 140 -4.07 -13.57 2.24
N PHE A 141 -3.96 -14.55 3.13
CA PHE A 141 -3.54 -14.37 4.52
C PHE A 141 -2.64 -15.54 4.95
N SER A 142 -1.99 -15.41 6.10
CA SER A 142 -1.12 -16.46 6.64
C SER A 142 -1.83 -17.81 6.72
N ASN A 143 -1.15 -18.89 6.32
CA ASN A 143 -1.69 -20.25 6.41
C ASN A 143 -2.23 -20.54 7.82
N THR A 144 -3.42 -21.10 7.88
CA THR A 144 -4.09 -21.50 9.14
C THR A 144 -5.12 -22.57 8.86
N THR A 145 -5.67 -23.21 9.89
CA THR A 145 -6.69 -24.26 9.71
C THR A 145 -8.10 -23.69 9.79
N ALA A 146 -8.99 -24.10 8.91
CA ALA A 146 -10.41 -23.80 9.01
C ALA A 146 -11.26 -24.86 8.32
N ARG A 147 -12.46 -25.11 8.87
CA ARG A 147 -13.58 -25.77 8.17
C ARG A 147 -14.61 -24.76 7.70
N TYR A 148 -14.78 -23.69 8.46
CA TYR A 148 -15.74 -22.63 8.21
C TYR A 148 -15.02 -21.32 7.91
N VAL A 149 -15.54 -20.59 6.92
CA VAL A 149 -15.08 -19.26 6.54
C VAL A 149 -16.29 -18.33 6.56
N ARG A 150 -16.17 -17.18 7.21
CA ARG A 150 -17.20 -16.14 7.20
C ARG A 150 -16.63 -14.85 6.65
N ILE A 151 -17.32 -14.28 5.67
CA ILE A 151 -17.07 -12.93 5.18
C ILE A 151 -18.18 -12.06 5.75
N THR A 152 -17.81 -10.99 6.43
CA THR A 152 -18.74 -9.98 6.94
C THR A 152 -18.53 -8.68 6.20
N ALA A 153 -19.54 -8.24 5.43
CA ALA A 153 -19.58 -6.94 4.81
C ALA A 153 -19.98 -5.89 5.85
N GLN A 154 -19.06 -4.95 6.13
CA GLN A 154 -19.28 -3.82 7.04
C GLN A 154 -19.90 -2.64 6.31
N THR A 155 -19.51 -2.44 5.05
CA THR A 155 -20.11 -1.43 4.17
C THR A 155 -20.29 -1.98 2.76
N GLU A 156 -21.22 -1.37 2.04
CA GLU A 156 -21.25 -1.44 0.58
C GLU A 156 -20.19 -0.48 0.01
N ALA A 157 -19.65 -0.78 -1.17
CA ALA A 157 -18.44 -0.17 -1.72
C ALA A 157 -18.63 1.24 -2.28
N GLN A 158 -19.87 1.65 -2.58
CA GLN A 158 -20.20 3.04 -2.95
C GLN A 158 -20.45 3.92 -1.73
N GLY A 159 -20.73 3.33 -0.56
CA GLY A 159 -20.84 4.06 0.70
C GLY A 159 -21.61 3.32 1.79
N ALA A 160 -21.44 3.77 3.03
CA ALA A 160 -22.06 3.13 4.22
C ALA A 160 -23.60 3.24 4.27
N ASN A 161 -24.20 4.14 3.47
CA ASN A 161 -25.65 4.32 3.42
C ASN A 161 -26.36 3.31 2.50
N ASN A 162 -25.59 2.60 1.66
CA ASN A 162 -26.15 1.56 0.80
C ASN A 162 -26.23 0.24 1.61
N PRO A 163 -27.42 -0.32 1.81
CA PRO A 163 -27.64 -1.39 2.79
C PRO A 163 -27.49 -2.79 2.19
N TRP A 164 -26.92 -2.95 0.99
CA TRP A 164 -26.94 -4.24 0.30
C TRP A 164 -25.57 -4.91 0.29
N SER A 165 -25.56 -6.23 0.15
CA SER A 165 -24.37 -7.00 -0.20
C SER A 165 -24.75 -8.11 -1.16
N SER A 166 -23.85 -8.41 -2.09
CA SER A 166 -24.06 -9.43 -3.10
C SER A 166 -22.74 -10.07 -3.50
N ILE A 167 -22.78 -11.34 -3.90
CA ILE A 167 -21.62 -12.11 -4.34
C ILE A 167 -22.07 -13.04 -5.46
N ALA A 168 -21.44 -12.94 -6.63
CA ALA A 168 -21.64 -13.88 -7.72
C ALA A 168 -20.93 -15.20 -7.43
N GLU A 169 -19.64 -15.16 -7.11
CA GLU A 169 -18.87 -16.37 -6.83
C GLU A 169 -17.89 -16.13 -5.67
N LEU A 170 -17.80 -17.11 -4.79
CA LEU A 170 -16.90 -17.17 -3.64
C LEU A 170 -16.06 -18.45 -3.72
N ASN A 171 -14.75 -18.30 -3.52
CA ASN A 171 -13.82 -19.43 -3.37
C ASN A 171 -12.96 -19.26 -2.11
N VAL A 172 -12.50 -20.39 -1.57
CA VAL A 172 -11.49 -20.46 -0.51
C VAL A 172 -10.26 -21.17 -1.07
N TYR A 173 -9.07 -20.72 -0.70
CA TYR A 173 -7.80 -21.23 -1.19
C TYR A 173 -7.01 -21.95 -0.10
N SER A 174 -6.22 -22.92 -0.54
CA SER A 174 -5.26 -23.67 0.25
C SER A 174 -3.88 -23.62 -0.42
N PRO A 175 -2.76 -23.59 0.32
CA PRO A 175 -1.45 -23.76 -0.30
C PRO A 175 -1.31 -25.12 -1.00
N ASN A 176 -2.02 -26.14 -0.52
CA ASN A 176 -2.16 -27.44 -1.17
C ASN A 176 -3.36 -28.18 -0.56
N VAL A 177 -4.37 -28.44 -1.39
CA VAL A 177 -5.65 -29.06 -0.99
C VAL A 177 -5.54 -30.47 -0.43
N ASN A 178 -4.39 -31.13 -0.61
CA ASN A 178 -4.12 -32.49 -0.15
C ASN A 178 -3.42 -32.56 1.21
N LEU A 179 -3.05 -31.41 1.81
CA LEU A 179 -2.41 -31.40 3.13
C LEU A 179 -3.43 -31.73 4.23
N ASP A 180 -3.00 -32.53 5.20
CA ASP A 180 -3.78 -32.82 6.39
C ASP A 180 -3.73 -31.63 7.37
N ALA A 181 -4.87 -30.97 7.55
CA ALA A 181 -5.02 -29.85 8.45
C ALA A 181 -4.67 -30.18 9.92
N SER A 182 -4.80 -31.44 10.34
CA SER A 182 -4.48 -31.87 11.70
C SER A 182 -2.97 -31.81 12.01
N THR A 183 -2.14 -31.81 10.97
CA THR A 183 -0.67 -31.74 11.08
C THR A 183 -0.13 -30.32 11.06
N PHE A 184 -0.98 -29.32 10.77
CA PHE A 184 -0.55 -27.94 10.68
C PHE A 184 -0.14 -27.38 12.04
N THR A 185 1.07 -26.80 12.10
CA THR A 185 1.55 -26.08 13.27
C THR A 185 1.92 -24.65 12.85
N PRO A 186 1.31 -23.60 13.44
CA PRO A 186 1.69 -22.22 13.14
C PRO A 186 3.11 -21.91 13.63
N PRO A 187 3.85 -21.00 12.99
CA PRO A 187 5.19 -20.58 13.43
C PRO A 187 5.19 -20.15 14.90
N PRO A 188 6.24 -20.35 15.70
CA PRO A 188 6.24 -19.97 17.11
C PRO A 188 6.10 -18.46 17.30
N THR A 189 5.38 -18.01 18.34
CA THR A 189 5.23 -16.57 18.65
C THR A 189 6.55 -15.91 19.05
N SER A 190 7.53 -16.68 19.52
CA SER A 190 8.86 -16.19 19.92
C SER A 190 9.70 -15.59 18.78
N GLN A 191 9.28 -15.76 17.52
CA GLN A 191 9.95 -15.23 16.34
C GLN A 191 9.19 -14.06 15.68
N GLY A 192 8.10 -13.59 16.31
CA GLY A 192 7.11 -12.73 15.66
C GLY A 192 6.18 -13.53 14.74
N ARG A 193 5.03 -12.97 14.39
CA ARG A 193 4.04 -13.61 13.51
C ARG A 193 3.42 -12.61 12.54
N TRP A 194 3.15 -13.09 11.34
CA TRP A 194 2.18 -12.48 10.44
C TRP A 194 0.78 -12.89 10.87
N GLU A 195 -0.03 -11.93 11.31
CA GLU A 195 -1.37 -12.19 11.82
C GLU A 195 -2.43 -11.88 10.75
N SER A 196 -2.94 -10.65 10.73
CA SER A 196 -3.99 -10.22 9.83
C SER A 196 -3.46 -9.57 8.56
N THR A 197 -4.13 -9.80 7.45
CA THR A 197 -3.90 -9.07 6.20
C THR A 197 -4.79 -7.84 6.11
N VAL A 198 -4.21 -6.68 5.81
CA VAL A 198 -4.94 -5.45 5.47
C VAL A 198 -5.18 -5.42 3.96
N VAL A 199 -6.43 -5.46 3.54
CA VAL A 199 -6.83 -5.36 2.13
C VAL A 199 -7.00 -3.90 1.75
N LEU A 200 -6.28 -3.50 0.72
CA LEU A 200 -6.36 -2.17 0.15
C LEU A 200 -7.10 -2.23 -1.21
N PRO A 201 -7.92 -1.22 -1.54
CA PRO A 201 -8.60 -1.12 -2.82
C PRO A 201 -7.68 -0.58 -3.93
N ILE A 202 -6.37 -0.54 -3.68
CA ILE A 202 -5.32 -0.07 -4.59
C ILE A 202 -4.08 -0.94 -4.41
N VAL A 203 -3.22 -0.97 -5.43
CA VAL A 203 -1.83 -1.37 -5.29
C VAL A 203 -1.07 -0.24 -4.59
N ALA A 204 -0.68 -0.46 -3.35
CA ALA A 204 0.04 0.52 -2.52
C ALA A 204 1.52 0.63 -2.94
N ALA A 205 1.78 1.23 -4.11
CA ALA A 205 3.13 1.46 -4.63
C ALA A 205 3.92 2.49 -3.80
N ALA A 206 3.22 3.38 -3.11
CA ALA A 206 3.79 4.33 -2.16
C ALA A 206 2.90 4.46 -0.93
N GLY A 207 3.50 4.88 0.18
CA GLY A 207 2.77 5.16 1.41
C GLY A 207 3.62 5.84 2.46
N ALA A 208 2.96 6.43 3.45
CA ALA A 208 3.62 7.11 4.55
C ALA A 208 2.79 7.03 5.83
N LEU A 209 3.49 6.82 6.96
CA LEU A 209 2.92 6.86 8.30
C LEU A 209 2.76 8.32 8.73
N SER A 210 1.58 8.69 9.19
CA SER A 210 1.32 10.00 9.77
C SER A 210 1.64 10.04 11.27
N ALA A 211 1.81 11.25 11.80
CA ALA A 211 2.03 11.47 13.23
C ALA A 211 0.87 10.99 14.13
N GLN A 212 -0.33 10.80 13.55
CA GLN A 212 -1.55 10.30 14.21
C GLN A 212 -1.62 8.77 14.21
N GLY A 213 -0.64 8.07 13.64
CA GLY A 213 -0.61 6.61 13.57
C GLY A 213 -1.42 6.01 12.42
N ASN A 214 -1.92 6.84 11.50
CA ASN A 214 -2.59 6.37 10.29
C ASN A 214 -1.56 6.18 9.17
N VAL A 215 -1.85 5.26 8.23
CA VAL A 215 -1.01 5.08 7.05
C VAL A 215 -1.79 5.49 5.81
N VAL A 216 -1.27 6.47 5.08
CA VAL A 216 -1.82 6.86 3.78
C VAL A 216 -1.00 6.17 2.69
N PHE A 217 -1.68 5.42 1.84
CA PHE A 217 -1.12 4.76 0.66
C PHE A 217 -1.62 5.43 -0.60
N TRP A 218 -0.87 5.30 -1.68
CA TRP A 218 -1.33 5.72 -2.99
C TRP A 218 -0.73 4.88 -4.12
N SER A 219 -1.41 4.95 -5.25
CA SER A 219 -1.08 4.29 -6.50
C SER A 219 -0.73 5.35 -7.56
N ALA A 220 -1.54 5.49 -8.60
CA ALA A 220 -1.44 6.54 -9.62
C ALA A 220 -2.86 7.07 -9.91
N TYR A 221 -3.15 7.49 -11.14
CA TYR A 221 -4.50 7.82 -11.59
C TYR A 221 -5.48 6.63 -11.61
N ARG A 222 -4.97 5.40 -11.49
CA ARG A 222 -5.74 4.15 -11.35
C ARG A 222 -5.23 3.31 -10.19
N PRO A 223 -6.07 2.41 -9.63
CA PRO A 223 -5.70 1.55 -8.51
C PRO A 223 -4.47 0.67 -8.73
N ASP A 224 -4.22 0.23 -9.96
CA ASP A 224 -3.28 -0.86 -10.30
C ASP A 224 -2.43 -0.55 -11.54
N ARG A 225 -2.53 0.66 -12.08
CA ARG A 225 -1.87 1.07 -13.34
C ARG A 225 -1.43 2.52 -13.25
N PHE A 226 -0.30 2.81 -13.90
CA PHE A 226 0.19 4.15 -14.18
C PHE A 226 0.36 4.35 -15.70
N ASP A 227 0.27 5.60 -16.15
CA ASP A 227 0.62 6.05 -17.51
C ASP A 227 1.20 7.48 -17.39
N SER A 228 0.89 8.40 -18.31
CA SER A 228 1.26 9.82 -18.21
C SER A 228 0.48 10.57 -17.12
N GLY A 229 1.02 11.71 -16.64
CA GLY A 229 0.36 12.58 -15.67
C GLY A 229 -1.05 12.98 -16.06
N THR A 230 -2.00 12.75 -15.15
CA THR A 230 -3.43 13.03 -15.34
C THR A 230 -3.96 14.06 -14.34
N GLY A 231 -3.13 14.54 -13.40
CA GLY A 231 -3.53 15.43 -12.33
C GLY A 231 -4.41 14.80 -11.24
N GLN A 232 -4.46 13.46 -11.14
CA GLN A 232 -5.26 12.79 -10.11
C GLN A 232 -4.50 11.60 -9.50
N THR A 233 -4.74 11.33 -8.22
CA THR A 233 -4.16 10.18 -7.52
C THR A 233 -5.21 9.41 -6.74
N LEU A 234 -5.20 8.07 -6.84
CA LEU A 234 -5.99 7.19 -6.00
C LEU A 234 -5.22 6.86 -4.72
N THR A 235 -5.83 7.19 -3.58
CA THR A 235 -5.28 7.03 -2.23
C THR A 235 -6.12 6.08 -1.39
N ALA A 236 -5.49 5.40 -0.44
CA ALA A 236 -6.16 4.61 0.58
C ALA A 236 -5.63 5.00 1.96
N LEU A 237 -6.50 5.34 2.90
CA LEU A 237 -6.15 5.65 4.28
C LEU A 237 -6.48 4.45 5.17
N TRP A 238 -5.47 3.88 5.81
CA TRP A 238 -5.64 2.86 6.84
C TRP A 238 -5.49 3.48 8.22
N THR A 239 -6.51 3.25 9.06
CA THR A 239 -6.54 3.63 10.48
C THR A 239 -6.41 2.35 11.32
N PRO A 240 -5.21 2.06 11.88
CA PRO A 240 -4.97 0.81 12.60
C PRO A 240 -5.88 0.60 13.82
N SER A 241 -6.15 1.67 14.58
CA SER A 241 -6.95 1.61 15.82
C SER A 241 -8.38 1.15 15.58
N SER A 242 -8.96 1.46 14.41
CA SER A 242 -10.31 1.07 14.03
C SER A 242 -10.36 0.02 12.92
N GLN A 243 -9.20 -0.52 12.50
CA GLN A 243 -9.07 -1.46 11.37
C GLN A 243 -9.82 -1.00 10.10
N THR A 244 -9.87 0.32 9.88
CA THR A 244 -10.66 0.91 8.81
C THR A 244 -9.78 1.27 7.62
N VAL A 245 -10.22 0.96 6.41
CA VAL A 245 -9.60 1.38 5.16
C VAL A 245 -10.62 2.21 4.36
N THR A 246 -10.25 3.43 4.01
CA THR A 246 -11.06 4.30 3.14
C THR A 246 -10.30 4.65 1.87
N GLN A 247 -10.99 4.65 0.74
CA GLN A 247 -10.42 5.08 -0.54
C GLN A 247 -10.83 6.50 -0.86
N ARG A 248 -9.95 7.23 -1.55
CA ARG A 248 -10.25 8.56 -2.06
C ARG A 248 -9.49 8.84 -3.35
N THR A 249 -10.18 9.41 -4.34
CA THR A 249 -9.56 10.06 -5.51
C THR A 249 -9.22 11.50 -5.14
N VAL A 250 -7.93 11.83 -5.20
CA VAL A 250 -7.39 13.18 -4.95
C VAL A 250 -7.22 13.87 -6.30
N THR A 251 -7.89 15.01 -6.47
CA THR A 251 -7.86 15.82 -7.70
C THR A 251 -7.54 17.28 -7.41
N GLU A 252 -7.78 17.74 -6.18
CA GLU A 252 -7.59 19.12 -5.77
C GLU A 252 -6.13 19.61 -5.85
N THR A 253 -5.17 18.69 -5.89
CA THR A 253 -3.75 19.00 -6.05
C THR A 253 -3.28 19.02 -7.50
N HIS A 254 -4.14 18.58 -8.43
CA HIS A 254 -3.80 18.43 -9.85
C HIS A 254 -2.52 17.60 -10.05
N HIS A 255 -2.32 16.55 -9.26
CA HIS A 255 -1.09 15.78 -9.19
C HIS A 255 -1.39 14.27 -9.17
N ASP A 256 -0.91 13.55 -10.19
CA ASP A 256 -0.68 12.11 -10.17
C ASP A 256 0.69 11.85 -9.53
N MET A 257 0.65 11.37 -8.29
CA MET A 257 1.78 11.24 -7.38
C MET A 257 2.52 9.90 -7.51
N PHE A 258 2.34 9.18 -8.62
CA PHE A 258 3.12 7.97 -8.90
C PHE A 258 4.59 8.32 -9.21
N CYS A 259 5.54 7.52 -8.70
CA CYS A 259 7.00 7.74 -8.81
C CYS A 259 7.58 9.01 -8.11
N PRO A 260 7.12 9.42 -6.91
CA PRO A 260 7.50 10.70 -6.33
C PRO A 260 8.77 10.62 -5.45
N GLY A 261 9.28 11.77 -5.04
CA GLY A 261 10.07 11.91 -3.81
C GLY A 261 9.15 12.21 -2.61
N ILE A 262 9.44 11.64 -1.44
CA ILE A 262 8.59 11.71 -0.23
C ILE A 262 9.40 12.17 0.98
N SER A 263 8.93 13.17 1.72
CA SER A 263 9.53 13.64 2.97
C SER A 263 8.49 14.18 3.94
N LEU A 264 8.81 14.29 5.22
CA LEU A 264 7.97 14.96 6.23
C LEU A 264 8.51 16.35 6.52
N ASP A 265 7.72 17.40 6.34
CA ASP A 265 8.18 18.74 6.74
C ASP A 265 8.16 18.93 8.27
N ALA A 266 8.73 20.04 8.75
CA ALA A 266 8.78 20.36 10.18
C ALA A 266 7.40 20.53 10.85
N ASN A 267 6.33 20.67 10.07
CA ASN A 267 4.95 20.73 10.55
C ASN A 267 4.27 19.35 10.56
N GLY A 268 5.00 18.28 10.24
CA GLY A 268 4.47 16.92 10.17
C GLY A 268 3.59 16.65 8.94
N ARG A 269 3.65 17.51 7.92
CA ARG A 269 2.97 17.26 6.64
C ARG A 269 3.82 16.34 5.77
N ILE A 270 3.17 15.45 5.04
CA ILE A 270 3.84 14.60 4.06
C ILE A 270 3.94 15.39 2.76
N ILE A 271 5.17 15.69 2.34
CA ILE A 271 5.49 16.40 1.11
C ILE A 271 5.82 15.37 0.03
N VAL A 272 5.04 15.39 -1.04
CA VAL A 272 5.13 14.48 -2.18
C VAL A 272 5.45 15.29 -3.43
N THR A 273 6.51 14.91 -4.14
CA THR A 273 7.10 15.73 -5.21
C THR A 273 7.24 14.96 -6.52
N GLY A 274 6.86 15.59 -7.62
CA GLY A 274 7.04 15.09 -8.98
C GLY A 274 6.48 13.68 -9.20
N GLY A 275 7.14 12.93 -10.07
CA GLY A 275 6.61 11.66 -10.55
C GLY A 275 5.86 11.85 -11.87
N ASN A 276 4.64 11.34 -11.98
CA ASN A 276 3.84 11.45 -13.21
C ASN A 276 3.59 12.91 -13.62
N ASP A 277 3.14 13.75 -12.67
CA ASP A 277 3.11 15.21 -12.85
C ASP A 277 4.40 15.84 -12.33
N SER A 278 5.46 15.69 -13.12
CA SER A 278 6.86 15.87 -12.73
C SER A 278 7.30 17.19 -12.08
N LYS A 279 6.51 18.28 -12.11
CA LYS A 279 6.83 19.54 -11.39
C LYS A 279 6.03 19.75 -10.11
N ASN A 280 4.99 18.96 -9.89
CA ASN A 280 4.00 19.26 -8.87
C ASN A 280 4.50 18.88 -7.49
N THR A 281 4.00 19.59 -6.49
CA THR A 281 4.22 19.30 -5.07
C THR A 281 2.87 19.23 -4.40
N SER A 282 2.62 18.13 -3.70
CA SER A 282 1.43 17.94 -2.88
C SER A 282 1.82 17.80 -1.42
N ALA A 283 1.04 18.42 -0.54
CA ALA A 283 1.20 18.30 0.90
C ALA A 283 -0.04 17.60 1.49
N TYR A 284 0.16 16.48 2.17
CA TYR A 284 -0.87 15.86 3.00
C TYR A 284 -0.78 16.41 4.41
N ASN A 285 -1.89 16.95 4.93
CA ASN A 285 -2.05 17.32 6.32
C ASN A 285 -2.80 16.20 7.05
N PRO A 286 -2.11 15.45 7.93
CA PRO A 286 -2.75 14.38 8.65
C PRO A 286 -3.85 14.79 9.63
N ALA A 287 -3.85 16.04 10.13
CA ALA A 287 -4.85 16.50 11.09
C ALA A 287 -6.25 16.66 10.46
N SER A 288 -6.30 17.02 9.17
CA SER A 288 -7.53 17.15 8.41
C SER A 288 -7.78 15.99 7.44
N ALA A 289 -6.86 15.01 7.39
CA ALA A 289 -6.80 13.99 6.34
C ALA A 289 -6.92 14.58 4.91
N GLY A 290 -6.39 15.79 4.73
CA GLY A 290 -6.57 16.60 3.53
C GLY A 290 -5.28 16.74 2.71
N TRP A 291 -5.44 16.88 1.40
CA TRP A 291 -4.35 17.20 0.48
C TRP A 291 -4.46 18.65 0.01
N ALA A 292 -3.33 19.29 -0.20
CA ALA A 292 -3.24 20.62 -0.78
C ALA A 292 -2.08 20.68 -1.78
N SER A 293 -2.25 21.47 -2.85
CA SER A 293 -1.13 21.84 -3.71
C SER A 293 -0.15 22.71 -2.92
N ALA A 294 1.14 22.55 -3.20
CA ALA A 294 2.22 23.39 -2.69
C ALA A 294 3.03 23.97 -3.86
N GLY A 295 4.02 24.80 -3.57
CA GLY A 295 4.91 25.39 -4.56
C GLY A 295 5.52 24.34 -5.50
N GLN A 296 5.49 24.59 -6.80
CA GLN A 296 6.06 23.68 -7.80
C GLN A 296 7.58 23.67 -7.74
N MET A 297 8.18 22.50 -8.02
CA MET A 297 9.63 22.38 -8.16
C MET A 297 10.13 23.24 -9.33
N VAL A 298 11.35 23.76 -9.17
CA VAL A 298 12.04 24.49 -10.25
C VAL A 298 12.40 23.51 -11.37
N ILE A 299 12.87 22.32 -11.01
CA ILE A 299 13.28 21.28 -11.94
C ILE A 299 12.25 20.15 -11.90
N ALA A 300 11.79 19.69 -13.06
CA ALA A 300 10.86 18.57 -13.16
C ALA A 300 11.57 17.25 -12.85
N ARG A 301 10.98 16.38 -12.02
CA ARG A 301 11.60 15.13 -11.52
C ARG A 301 10.60 13.99 -11.41
N GLY A 302 11.12 12.77 -11.48
CA GLY A 302 10.47 11.54 -11.01
C GLY A 302 11.54 10.54 -10.60
N TYR A 303 11.25 9.68 -9.61
CA TYR A 303 12.24 8.80 -8.95
C TYR A 303 13.39 9.49 -8.22
N GLN A 304 13.32 10.81 -8.03
CA GLN A 304 14.21 11.52 -7.12
C GLN A 304 13.99 11.06 -5.68
N SER A 305 15.03 11.14 -4.87
CA SER A 305 14.89 11.08 -3.41
C SER A 305 14.77 12.49 -2.83
N SER A 306 14.07 12.61 -1.72
CA SER A 306 14.02 13.83 -0.92
C SER A 306 14.32 13.54 0.54
N VAL A 307 14.79 14.55 1.27
CA VAL A 307 15.07 14.45 2.70
C VAL A 307 14.84 15.78 3.41
N THR A 308 14.27 15.74 4.60
CA THR A 308 14.10 16.90 5.46
C THR A 308 15.39 17.20 6.21
N VAL A 309 15.93 18.40 6.03
CA VAL A 309 17.20 18.84 6.65
C VAL A 309 16.97 19.46 8.04
N GLY A 310 18.06 19.73 8.76
CA GLY A 310 18.03 20.16 10.16
C GLY A 310 17.24 21.44 10.45
N ASP A 311 17.05 22.31 9.46
CA ASP A 311 16.21 23.51 9.58
C ASP A 311 14.75 23.32 9.11
N GLY A 312 14.34 22.08 8.85
CA GLY A 312 12.95 21.73 8.51
C GLY A 312 12.57 21.88 7.04
N ARG A 313 13.48 22.37 6.19
CA ARG A 313 13.30 22.42 4.74
C ARG A 313 13.48 21.04 4.11
N VAL A 314 12.96 20.85 2.90
CA VAL A 314 13.06 19.57 2.17
C VAL A 314 14.01 19.71 0.98
N PHE A 315 15.13 18.99 1.02
CA PHE A 315 16.10 18.91 -0.08
C PHE A 315 15.75 17.76 -1.03
N THR A 316 15.94 17.96 -2.33
CA THR A 316 15.86 16.88 -3.33
C THR A 316 16.91 17.04 -4.43
N ILE A 317 17.29 15.95 -5.08
CA ILE A 317 18.29 15.90 -6.14
C ILE A 317 18.09 14.67 -7.04
N GLY A 318 18.47 14.76 -8.32
CA GLY A 318 18.30 13.68 -9.29
C GLY A 318 16.86 13.51 -9.80
N GLY A 319 16.55 12.31 -10.30
CA GLY A 319 15.22 11.88 -10.73
C GLY A 319 14.91 12.12 -12.21
N SER A 320 15.61 11.42 -13.09
CA SER A 320 15.44 11.48 -14.56
C SER A 320 14.36 10.55 -15.12
N TRP A 321 13.53 9.93 -14.26
CA TRP A 321 12.46 9.04 -14.72
C TRP A 321 11.37 9.77 -15.52
N SER A 322 11.01 10.99 -15.10
CA SER A 322 10.07 11.88 -15.81
C SER A 322 10.58 13.33 -15.82
N GLY A 323 9.99 14.19 -16.66
CA GLY A 323 10.35 15.62 -16.70
C GLY A 323 11.69 15.94 -17.38
N GLY A 324 12.16 15.08 -18.28
CA GLY A 324 13.45 15.20 -18.97
C GLY A 324 14.58 14.44 -18.28
N GLN A 325 15.72 14.27 -18.96
CA GLN A 325 16.85 13.47 -18.49
C GLN A 325 18.09 14.34 -18.22
N GLY A 326 18.77 14.07 -17.10
CA GLY A 326 20.05 14.68 -16.74
C GLY A 326 19.97 16.13 -16.24
N GLY A 327 21.09 16.60 -15.67
CA GLY A 327 21.24 17.99 -15.22
C GLY A 327 20.42 18.38 -13.97
N LYS A 328 19.84 17.39 -13.27
CA LYS A 328 18.90 17.63 -12.16
C LYS A 328 19.60 17.85 -10.82
N ASN A 329 20.37 18.93 -10.73
CA ASN A 329 21.05 19.40 -9.51
C ASN A 329 20.06 19.63 -8.35
N GLY A 330 20.58 19.84 -7.15
CA GLY A 330 19.77 19.99 -5.95
C GLY A 330 18.81 21.19 -6.00
N GLU A 331 17.68 21.06 -5.31
CA GLU A 331 16.81 22.17 -4.94
C GLU A 331 16.23 21.94 -3.55
N ILE A 332 15.74 23.01 -2.93
CA ILE A 332 15.25 22.97 -1.55
C ILE A 332 13.93 23.71 -1.40
N TYR A 333 12.98 23.05 -0.73
CA TYR A 333 11.65 23.57 -0.45
C TYR A 333 11.54 24.12 0.97
N SER A 334 10.93 25.29 1.10
CA SER A 334 10.53 25.84 2.38
C SER A 334 9.01 25.88 2.52
N SER A 335 8.49 25.11 3.47
CA SER A 335 7.08 25.14 3.86
C SER A 335 6.62 26.49 4.41
N ALA A 336 7.54 27.32 4.92
CA ALA A 336 7.21 28.62 5.48
C ALA A 336 6.91 29.68 4.40
N THR A 337 7.55 29.55 3.23
CA THR A 337 7.37 30.47 2.11
C THR A 337 6.65 29.84 0.92
N ASP A 338 6.36 28.54 1.00
CA ASP A 338 5.77 27.70 -0.05
C ASP A 338 6.54 27.81 -1.38
N LYS A 339 7.87 27.73 -1.31
CA LYS A 339 8.75 27.94 -2.47
C LYS A 339 9.89 26.93 -2.54
N TRP A 340 10.18 26.52 -3.77
CA TRP A 340 11.40 25.82 -4.14
C TRP A 340 12.49 26.81 -4.56
N THR A 341 13.73 26.55 -4.13
CA THR A 341 14.91 27.32 -4.51
C THR A 341 15.96 26.37 -5.10
N SER A 342 16.42 26.68 -6.31
CA SER A 342 17.49 25.90 -6.95
C SER A 342 18.82 26.05 -6.20
N LEU A 343 19.56 24.96 -6.09
CA LEU A 343 20.89 24.89 -5.48
C LEU A 343 21.90 24.46 -6.56
N PRO A 344 22.31 25.35 -7.48
CA PRO A 344 23.15 24.98 -8.62
C PRO A 344 24.52 24.39 -8.22
N GLY A 345 25.04 24.71 -7.03
CA GLY A 345 26.29 24.14 -6.54
C GLY A 345 26.14 22.74 -5.91
N ALA A 346 24.92 22.31 -5.59
CA ALA A 346 24.63 20.93 -5.19
C ALA A 346 24.50 20.03 -6.45
N VAL A 347 25.63 19.79 -7.11
CA VAL A 347 25.66 19.12 -8.43
C VAL A 347 25.31 17.64 -8.37
N VAL A 348 24.54 17.15 -9.35
CA VAL A 348 24.08 15.75 -9.45
C VAL A 348 25.17 14.79 -9.93
N ALA A 349 26.10 15.26 -10.77
CA ALA A 349 27.06 14.42 -11.49
C ALA A 349 27.89 13.47 -10.58
N PRO A 350 28.37 13.89 -9.39
CA PRO A 350 29.17 13.01 -8.52
C PRO A 350 28.41 11.81 -7.96
N MET A 351 27.08 11.89 -7.83
CA MET A 351 26.25 10.80 -7.31
C MET A 351 25.68 9.88 -8.40
N LEU A 352 26.04 10.08 -9.67
CA LEU A 352 25.59 9.20 -10.74
C LEU A 352 26.20 7.80 -10.61
N THR A 353 25.38 6.77 -10.80
CA THR A 353 25.83 5.39 -11.04
C THR A 353 26.31 5.22 -12.49
N ALA A 354 26.95 4.10 -12.83
CA ALA A 354 27.23 3.74 -14.22
C ALA A 354 26.19 2.76 -14.79
N ASP A 355 24.92 3.00 -14.46
CA ASP A 355 23.80 2.20 -14.96
C ASP A 355 23.82 2.11 -16.50
N ALA A 356 23.57 0.91 -17.03
CA ALA A 356 23.58 0.65 -18.47
C ALA A 356 22.51 1.45 -19.24
N GLN A 357 21.44 1.88 -18.57
CA GLN A 357 20.42 2.76 -19.13
C GLN A 357 20.78 4.25 -19.03
N GLY A 358 21.99 4.57 -18.59
CA GLY A 358 22.50 5.93 -18.46
C GLY A 358 21.74 6.75 -17.42
N VAL A 359 21.67 8.07 -17.64
CA VAL A 359 21.15 9.01 -16.62
C VAL A 359 19.68 8.80 -16.29
N TYR A 360 18.90 8.16 -17.17
CA TYR A 360 17.51 7.76 -16.89
C TYR A 360 17.37 6.92 -15.61
N ARG A 361 18.39 6.12 -15.29
CA ARG A 361 18.50 5.35 -14.04
C ARG A 361 19.58 5.86 -13.10
N GLY A 362 20.62 6.47 -13.68
CA GLY A 362 21.85 6.84 -12.97
C GLY A 362 21.69 7.86 -11.84
N ASP A 363 20.61 8.65 -11.83
CA ASP A 363 20.33 9.65 -10.80
C ASP A 363 19.11 9.35 -9.92
N ASN A 364 18.59 8.11 -9.96
CA ASN A 364 17.40 7.71 -9.22
C ASN A 364 17.72 7.25 -7.79
N HIS A 365 16.72 7.41 -6.90
CA HIS A 365 16.68 6.77 -5.57
C HIS A 365 17.96 6.95 -4.73
N ALA A 366 18.51 8.16 -4.73
CA ALA A 366 19.67 8.48 -3.88
C ALA A 366 19.39 8.17 -2.40
N TRP A 367 20.36 7.58 -1.72
CA TRP A 367 20.29 7.26 -0.29
C TRP A 367 20.66 8.51 0.50
N LEU A 368 19.67 9.38 0.74
CA LEU A 368 19.87 10.70 1.35
C LEU A 368 19.60 10.66 2.85
N PHE A 369 20.52 11.22 3.64
CA PHE A 369 20.39 11.37 5.08
C PHE A 369 20.72 12.80 5.47
N ALA A 370 19.79 13.49 6.13
CA ALA A 370 20.08 14.78 6.72
C ALA A 370 21.12 14.64 7.84
N TYR A 371 21.98 15.64 7.95
CA TYR A 371 23.04 15.68 8.94
C TYR A 371 23.27 17.11 9.44
N LYS A 372 24.26 17.27 10.32
CA LYS A 372 24.56 18.51 11.03
C LYS A 372 24.81 19.68 10.07
N ALA A 373 24.56 20.90 10.54
CA ALA A 373 24.85 22.14 9.81
C ALA A 373 24.22 22.20 8.40
N ASN A 374 22.97 21.73 8.28
CA ASN A 374 22.24 21.70 7.01
C ASN A 374 23.03 21.00 5.89
N SER A 375 23.63 19.86 6.23
CA SER A 375 24.25 18.98 5.24
C SER A 375 23.36 17.76 4.98
N VAL A 376 23.52 17.19 3.80
CA VAL A 376 22.89 15.94 3.39
C VAL A 376 24.00 14.98 2.98
N PHE A 377 24.06 13.83 3.62
CA PHE A 377 24.91 12.73 3.21
C PHE A 377 24.18 11.89 2.17
N GLN A 378 24.77 11.74 0.99
CA GLN A 378 24.36 10.76 0.01
C GLN A 378 25.27 9.54 0.12
N ALA A 379 24.69 8.43 0.56
CA ALA A 379 25.41 7.19 0.81
C ALA A 379 25.47 6.26 -0.42
N GLY A 380 24.61 6.47 -1.42
CA GLY A 380 24.41 5.58 -2.56
C GLY A 380 23.23 6.02 -3.44
N PRO A 381 22.86 5.28 -4.50
CA PRO A 381 23.35 3.96 -4.87
C PRO A 381 24.64 3.96 -5.71
N SER A 382 25.26 5.12 -5.95
CA SER A 382 26.59 5.24 -6.58
C SER A 382 27.70 4.72 -5.69
N LYS A 383 28.78 4.18 -6.29
CA LYS A 383 30.00 3.83 -5.54
C LYS A 383 30.59 5.02 -4.76
N ARG A 384 30.54 6.22 -5.35
CA ARG A 384 30.97 7.47 -4.71
C ARG A 384 29.92 7.93 -3.71
N MET A 385 30.36 8.26 -2.51
CA MET A 385 29.54 8.90 -1.47
C MET A 385 29.83 10.39 -1.44
N ASN A 386 28.82 11.17 -1.05
CA ASN A 386 28.84 12.60 -1.26
C ASN A 386 28.25 13.37 -0.06
N TRP A 387 28.87 14.49 0.30
CA TRP A 387 28.27 15.49 1.18
C TRP A 387 27.71 16.63 0.35
N TYR A 388 26.44 16.96 0.55
CA TYR A 388 25.79 18.13 0.00
C TYR A 388 25.57 19.17 1.09
N ASN A 389 25.88 20.43 0.84
CA ASN A 389 25.48 21.55 1.69
C ASN A 389 24.31 22.27 1.03
N VAL A 390 23.26 22.60 1.80
CA VAL A 390 22.02 23.22 1.26
C VAL A 390 21.86 24.70 1.61
N SER A 391 22.94 25.34 2.06
CA SER A 391 23.01 26.79 2.30
C SER A 391 23.45 27.53 1.03
N GLY A 392 22.99 28.78 0.88
CA GLY A 392 23.34 29.62 -0.28
C GLY A 392 22.98 28.94 -1.60
N PRO A 393 23.90 28.91 -2.61
CA PRO A 393 23.65 28.21 -3.88
C PRO A 393 23.81 26.68 -3.78
N GLY A 394 24.05 26.15 -2.58
CA GLY A 394 24.43 24.77 -2.33
C GLY A 394 25.88 24.47 -2.72
N SER A 395 26.40 23.35 -2.23
CA SER A 395 27.70 22.83 -2.62
C SER A 395 27.77 21.32 -2.48
N TYR A 396 28.84 20.74 -3.00
CA TYR A 396 29.14 19.32 -2.89
C TYR A 396 30.59 19.13 -2.43
N THR A 397 30.85 18.07 -1.66
CA THR A 397 32.20 17.59 -1.33
C THR A 397 32.22 16.07 -1.30
N ALA A 398 33.26 15.46 -1.87
CA ALA A 398 33.41 14.00 -1.86
C ALA A 398 33.52 13.45 -0.44
N ALA A 399 32.81 12.37 -0.16
CA ALA A 399 32.88 11.63 1.10
C ALA A 399 33.63 10.29 0.95
N GLY A 400 34.41 10.14 -0.13
CA GLY A 400 35.09 8.91 -0.50
C GLY A 400 34.18 7.94 -1.27
N THR A 401 34.59 6.67 -1.33
CA THR A 401 33.80 5.59 -1.91
C THR A 401 33.24 4.70 -0.82
N ARG A 402 32.07 4.09 -1.06
CA ARG A 402 31.66 2.91 -0.29
C ARG A 402 32.78 1.86 -0.35
N ALA A 403 32.88 1.02 0.68
CA ALA A 403 33.91 0.00 0.83
C ALA A 403 33.96 -0.98 -0.38
N ALA A 404 34.78 -2.03 -0.32
CA ALA A 404 34.92 -3.03 -1.39
C ALA A 404 33.66 -3.93 -1.62
N ASP A 405 32.46 -3.40 -1.33
CA ASP A 405 31.20 -4.08 -1.51
C ASP A 405 30.86 -4.18 -3.00
N GLY A 406 30.65 -5.41 -3.46
CA GLY A 406 30.29 -5.75 -4.85
C GLY A 406 28.89 -5.26 -5.25
N ASP A 407 28.08 -4.83 -4.28
CA ASP A 407 26.71 -4.31 -4.49
C ASP A 407 26.67 -2.83 -4.85
N ALA A 408 27.83 -2.16 -4.91
CA ALA A 408 27.89 -0.87 -5.56
C ALA A 408 27.63 -1.06 -7.05
N SER A 409 26.50 -0.51 -7.55
CA SER A 409 26.21 -0.45 -8.99
C SER A 409 27.49 -0.03 -9.74
N LYS A 410 28.00 -0.95 -10.57
CA LYS A 410 29.21 -0.73 -11.36
C LYS A 410 28.97 0.33 -12.40
#